data_AF-A0A948C487-F1
#
_entry.id   AF-A0A948C487-F1
#
_cell.length_a   1.000
_cell.length_b   1.000
_cell.length_c   1.000
_cell.angle_alpha   90.00
_cell.angle_beta   90.00
_cell.angle_gamma   90.00
#
_symmetry.space_group_name_H-M   'P 1'
#
loop_
_entity.id
_entity.type
_entity.pdbx_description
1 polymer ?
#
loop_
_entity_poly.entity_id
_entity_poly.type
_entity_poly.pdbx_seq_one_letter_code
_entity_poly.pdbx_strand_id
1 'polypeptide(L)'
;MLFDFQAFIEELREKPEKKQIVEKYEKLFGPVQGEIKDQIWHNEYLSKFLPMEYKVPEELKNDFDWGLLLQLVAGSFSSDYEIKKTEDKDKELFIAVKSGEQSVVKTVSELRSFQILRLYEIYIEEQMNLHALKAEDENEKNAIDSERELRIKKWNAVVETMDREEVGKKTKAEQKSKMEDLM
;
A
#
# COMPACT_ATOMS: atom_id res chain seq x y z
N MET A 1 -4.12 16.99 -4.24
CA MET A 1 -4.27 15.75 -3.46
C MET A 1 -4.83 16.12 -2.09
N LEU A 2 -5.78 15.36 -1.56
CA LEU A 2 -6.45 15.61 -0.28
C LEU A 2 -5.58 15.26 0.93
N PHE A 3 -4.65 14.32 0.78
CA PHE A 3 -3.70 14.00 1.84
C PHE A 3 -2.48 14.95 1.78
N ASP A 4 -2.29 15.74 2.82
CA ASP A 4 -1.12 16.59 3.02
C ASP A 4 -0.20 15.95 4.06
N PHE A 5 0.93 15.42 3.59
CA PHE A 5 1.89 14.72 4.44
C PHE A 5 2.52 15.65 5.49
N GLN A 6 2.89 16.88 5.12
CA GLN A 6 3.54 17.79 6.05
C GLN A 6 2.56 18.25 7.13
N ALA A 7 1.32 18.58 6.75
CA ALA A 7 0.28 18.90 7.71
C ALA A 7 -0.01 17.74 8.67
N PHE A 8 -0.05 16.50 8.15
CA PHE A 8 -0.21 15.30 8.99
C PHE A 8 0.93 15.13 10.00
N ILE A 9 2.18 15.33 9.57
CA ILE A 9 3.34 15.23 10.47
C ILE A 9 3.30 16.31 11.57
N GLU A 10 2.93 17.54 11.24
CA GLU A 10 2.75 18.59 12.25
C GLU A 10 1.65 18.22 13.26
N GLU A 11 0.52 17.69 12.77
CA GLU A 11 -0.56 17.21 13.64
C GLU A 11 -0.08 16.09 14.59
N LEU A 12 0.76 15.16 14.11
CA LEU A 12 1.35 14.12 14.96
C LEU A 12 2.26 14.69 16.04
N ARG A 13 3.02 15.76 15.76
CA ARG A 13 3.88 16.45 16.75
C ARG A 13 3.07 17.13 17.85
N GLU A 14 1.84 17.55 17.56
CA GLU A 14 0.97 18.21 18.53
C GLU A 14 0.18 17.22 19.41
N LYS A 15 -0.11 16.01 18.89
CA LYS A 15 -0.88 14.99 19.60
C LYS A 15 -0.04 14.24 20.64
N PRO A 16 -0.32 14.36 21.95
CA PRO A 16 0.53 13.76 23.00
C PRO A 16 0.75 12.25 22.87
N GLU A 17 -0.28 11.52 22.42
CA GLU A 17 -0.25 10.07 22.26
C GLU A 17 0.55 9.60 21.03
N LYS A 18 0.72 10.49 20.04
CA LYS A 18 1.34 10.16 18.74
C LYS A 18 2.70 10.81 18.54
N LYS A 19 2.95 11.91 19.25
CA LYS A 19 4.20 12.67 19.23
C LYS A 19 5.42 11.78 19.46
N GLN A 20 5.31 10.78 20.34
CA GLN A 20 6.40 9.85 20.62
C GLN A 20 6.90 9.11 19.37
N ILE A 21 6.02 8.79 18.42
CA ILE A 21 6.39 8.09 17.17
C ILE A 21 7.28 9.01 16.32
N VAL A 22 6.88 10.27 16.17
CA VAL A 22 7.65 11.27 15.41
C VAL A 22 8.97 11.57 16.11
N GLU A 23 8.96 11.87 17.41
CA GLU A 23 10.18 12.17 18.18
C GLU A 23 11.20 11.02 18.13
N LYS A 24 10.71 9.79 18.26
CA LYS A 24 11.53 8.58 18.18
C LYS A 24 12.16 8.43 16.80
N TYR A 25 11.34 8.58 15.75
CA TYR A 25 11.83 8.52 14.37
C TYR A 25 12.87 9.62 14.09
N GLU A 26 12.56 10.87 14.46
CA GLU A 26 13.42 12.02 14.18
C GLU A 26 14.74 11.98 14.95
N LYS A 27 14.76 11.41 16.15
CA LYS A 27 15.99 11.17 16.92
C LYS A 27 16.97 10.24 16.18
N LEU A 28 16.45 9.30 15.40
CA LEU A 28 17.25 8.28 14.70
C LEU A 28 17.63 8.70 13.28
N PHE A 29 16.73 9.40 12.58
CA PHE A 29 16.85 9.65 11.14
C PHE A 29 16.86 11.14 10.75
N GLY A 30 16.70 12.05 11.72
CA GLY A 30 16.56 13.48 11.46
C GLY A 30 15.10 13.91 11.22
N PRO A 31 14.86 15.23 11.08
CA PRO A 31 13.51 15.78 11.01
C PRO A 31 12.75 15.26 9.78
N VAL A 32 11.48 14.91 9.98
CA VAL A 32 10.59 14.50 8.88
C VAL A 32 10.21 15.74 8.08
N GLN A 33 10.76 15.84 6.87
CA GLN A 33 10.60 16.97 5.94
C GLN A 33 10.51 16.46 4.50
N GLY A 34 9.94 17.28 3.61
CA GLY A 34 9.79 16.94 2.19
C GLY A 34 8.57 16.07 1.90
N GLU A 35 8.62 15.32 0.81
CA GLU A 35 7.54 14.43 0.40
C GLU A 35 7.69 13.04 1.02
N ILE A 36 6.62 12.23 0.96
CA ILE A 36 6.66 10.83 1.39
C ILE A 36 7.77 10.05 0.66
N LYS A 37 8.00 10.38 -0.61
CA LYS A 37 9.00 9.72 -1.46
C LYS A 37 10.44 10.08 -1.07
N ASP A 38 10.63 11.12 -0.25
CA ASP A 38 11.95 11.48 0.29
C ASP A 38 12.31 10.69 1.55
N GLN A 39 11.32 10.04 2.18
CA GLN A 39 11.52 9.39 3.46
C GLN A 39 12.29 8.07 3.32
N ILE A 40 13.18 7.80 4.29
CA ILE A 40 14.04 6.60 4.28
C ILE A 40 13.19 5.32 4.31
N TRP A 41 12.14 5.30 5.15
CA TRP A 41 11.25 4.14 5.25
C TRP A 41 10.51 3.85 3.94
N HIS A 42 10.20 4.88 3.15
CA HIS A 42 9.60 4.70 1.82
C HIS A 42 10.63 4.11 0.86
N ASN A 43 11.80 4.73 0.78
CA ASN A 43 12.83 4.37 -0.20
C ASN A 43 13.42 2.97 0.03
N GLU A 44 13.59 2.56 1.28
CA GLU A 44 14.12 1.24 1.60
C GLU A 44 13.10 0.11 1.48
N TYR A 45 11.80 0.41 1.54
CA TYR A 45 10.76 -0.61 1.63
C TYR A 45 9.58 -0.40 0.69
N LEU A 46 8.79 0.66 0.85
CA LEU A 46 7.57 0.84 0.05
C LEU A 46 7.83 1.01 -1.45
N SER A 47 8.98 1.56 -1.82
CA SER A 47 9.41 1.70 -3.22
C SER A 47 9.52 0.36 -3.97
N LYS A 48 9.61 -0.76 -3.25
CA LYS A 48 9.72 -2.12 -3.80
C LYS A 48 8.38 -2.66 -4.30
N PHE A 49 7.27 -2.04 -3.91
CA PHE A 49 5.94 -2.40 -4.37
C PHE A 49 5.65 -1.62 -5.64
N LEU A 50 5.80 -2.26 -6.79
CA LEU A 50 5.52 -1.64 -8.08
C LEU A 50 4.06 -1.19 -8.15
N PRO A 51 3.77 0.06 -8.53
CA PRO A 51 2.40 0.52 -8.66
C PRO A 51 1.68 -0.25 -9.77
N MET A 52 0.38 -0.47 -9.58
CA MET A 52 -0.50 -1.11 -10.54
C MET A 52 -1.82 -0.34 -10.57
N GLU A 53 -2.47 -0.27 -11.73
CA GLU A 53 -3.81 0.31 -11.82
C GLU A 53 -4.85 -0.62 -11.20
N TYR A 54 -5.77 -0.04 -10.44
CA TYR A 54 -6.91 -0.71 -9.84
C TYR A 54 -8.08 0.26 -9.75
N LYS A 55 -9.26 -0.28 -9.53
CA LYS A 55 -10.50 0.46 -9.42
C LYS A 55 -10.50 1.29 -8.14
N VAL A 56 -10.82 2.56 -8.31
CA VAL A 56 -10.90 3.57 -7.25
C VAL A 56 -12.28 4.23 -7.30
N PRO A 57 -12.75 4.89 -6.23
CA PRO A 57 -13.98 5.67 -6.28
C PRO A 57 -13.85 6.77 -7.35
N GLU A 58 -14.75 6.78 -8.34
CA GLU A 58 -14.63 7.64 -9.53
C GLU A 58 -14.62 9.11 -9.15
N GLU A 59 -15.40 9.48 -8.13
CA GLU A 59 -15.46 10.84 -7.59
C GLU A 59 -14.17 11.30 -6.90
N LEU A 60 -13.27 10.37 -6.53
CA LEU A 60 -12.00 10.65 -5.84
C LEU A 60 -10.77 10.41 -6.72
N LYS A 61 -10.95 10.10 -8.01
CA LYS A 61 -9.88 9.63 -8.90
C LYS A 61 -8.65 10.55 -8.93
N ASN A 62 -8.84 11.86 -8.81
CA ASN A 62 -7.75 12.85 -8.83
C ASN A 62 -7.38 13.40 -7.43
N ASP A 63 -8.02 12.87 -6.38
CA ASP A 63 -7.88 13.40 -5.03
C ASP A 63 -6.73 12.73 -4.26
N PHE A 64 -6.29 11.54 -4.65
CA PHE A 64 -5.26 10.77 -3.92
C PHE A 64 -4.16 10.25 -4.85
N ASP A 65 -2.98 9.99 -4.29
CA ASP A 65 -1.93 9.21 -4.97
C ASP A 65 -2.24 7.72 -4.80
N TRP A 66 -3.09 7.18 -5.68
CA TRP A 66 -3.53 5.79 -5.62
C TRP A 66 -2.39 4.77 -5.74
N GLY A 67 -1.29 5.13 -6.41
CA GLY A 67 -0.08 4.32 -6.46
C GLY A 67 0.55 4.21 -5.08
N LEU A 68 0.68 5.33 -4.38
CA LEU A 68 1.17 5.35 -3.00
C LEU A 68 0.23 4.63 -2.03
N LEU A 69 -1.09 4.79 -2.16
CA LEU A 69 -2.04 4.05 -1.32
C LEU A 69 -1.85 2.53 -1.47
N LEU A 70 -1.67 2.06 -2.71
CA LEU A 70 -1.42 0.65 -2.99
C LEU A 70 -0.12 0.18 -2.35
N GLN A 71 0.95 0.96 -2.42
CA GLN A 71 2.23 0.66 -1.77
C GLN A 71 2.08 0.57 -0.25
N LEU A 72 1.36 1.52 0.36
CA LEU A 72 1.08 1.54 1.80
C LEU A 72 0.27 0.30 2.22
N VAL A 73 -0.79 -0.04 1.49
CA VAL A 73 -1.60 -1.24 1.74
C VAL A 73 -0.77 -2.52 1.59
N ALA A 74 0.02 -2.62 0.53
CA ALA A 74 0.81 -3.82 0.26
C ALA A 74 1.95 -4.03 1.27
N GLY A 75 2.54 -2.94 1.76
CA GLY A 75 3.60 -2.93 2.77
C GLY A 75 3.11 -2.91 4.22
N SER A 76 1.80 -2.85 4.46
CA SER A 76 1.27 -2.74 5.83
C SER A 76 1.35 -4.05 6.60
N PHE A 77 1.64 -3.97 7.90
CA PHE A 77 1.62 -5.12 8.82
C PHE A 77 0.28 -5.27 9.53
N SER A 78 -0.45 -4.17 9.71
CA SER A 78 -1.77 -4.10 10.34
C SER A 78 -2.92 -4.56 9.45
N SER A 79 -2.67 -4.84 8.18
CA SER A 79 -3.68 -5.33 7.25
C SER A 79 -3.14 -6.34 6.26
N ASP A 80 -4.03 -7.17 5.74
CA ASP A 80 -3.83 -8.01 4.57
C ASP A 80 -4.52 -7.36 3.38
N TYR A 81 -4.10 -7.76 2.18
CA TYR A 81 -4.74 -7.34 0.94
C TYR A 81 -4.94 -8.52 -0.02
N GLU A 82 -5.91 -8.33 -0.92
CA GLU A 82 -6.17 -9.20 -2.06
C GLU A 82 -6.49 -8.34 -3.28
N ILE A 83 -5.95 -8.72 -4.45
CA ILE A 83 -6.28 -8.07 -5.73
C ILE A 83 -6.97 -9.09 -6.61
N LYS A 84 -8.17 -8.77 -7.11
CA LYS A 84 -8.93 -9.64 -8.01
C LYS A 84 -9.22 -8.92 -9.31
N LYS A 85 -9.28 -9.65 -10.42
CA LYS A 85 -9.89 -9.12 -11.65
C LYS A 85 -11.40 -9.29 -11.56
N THR A 86 -12.10 -8.20 -11.82
CA THR A 86 -13.56 -8.17 -11.98
C THR A 86 -13.94 -8.73 -13.35
N GLU A 87 -15.23 -8.97 -13.56
CA GLU A 87 -15.78 -9.41 -14.85
C GLU A 87 -15.45 -8.43 -15.98
N ASP A 88 -15.38 -7.13 -15.66
CA ASP A 88 -15.02 -6.04 -16.56
C ASP A 88 -13.50 -5.95 -16.85
N LYS A 89 -12.71 -6.88 -16.30
CA LYS A 89 -11.24 -6.96 -16.36
C LYS A 89 -10.49 -5.89 -15.57
N ASP A 90 -11.18 -5.01 -14.88
CA ASP A 90 -10.57 -4.07 -13.94
C ASP A 90 -10.10 -4.81 -12.69
N LYS A 91 -8.98 -4.36 -12.13
CA LYS A 91 -8.41 -4.91 -10.89
C LYS A 91 -9.08 -4.23 -9.70
N GLU A 92 -9.57 -5.01 -8.74
CA GLU A 92 -10.23 -4.53 -7.53
C GLU A 92 -9.32 -4.85 -6.33
N LEU A 93 -9.06 -3.84 -5.49
CA LEU A 93 -8.25 -3.97 -4.28
C LEU A 93 -9.16 -4.16 -3.06
N PHE A 94 -8.92 -5.26 -2.33
CA PHE A 94 -9.57 -5.56 -1.05
C PHE A 94 -8.56 -5.43 0.08
N ILE A 95 -8.97 -4.78 1.17
CA ILE A 95 -8.20 -4.64 2.41
C ILE A 95 -8.91 -5.47 3.48
N ALA A 96 -8.18 -6.37 4.12
CA ALA A 96 -8.64 -7.21 5.21
C ALA A 96 -7.92 -6.84 6.50
N VAL A 97 -8.68 -6.53 7.55
CA VAL A 97 -8.15 -6.27 8.90
C VAL A 97 -8.70 -7.31 9.85
N LYS A 98 -7.82 -7.94 10.63
CA LYS A 98 -8.18 -8.92 11.67
C LYS A 98 -7.92 -8.32 13.04
N SER A 99 -8.91 -8.41 13.92
CA SER A 99 -8.82 -8.01 15.33
C SER A 99 -9.43 -9.11 16.18
N GLY A 100 -8.59 -9.98 16.75
CA GLY A 100 -9.03 -11.18 17.45
C GLY A 100 -9.81 -12.12 16.53
N GLU A 101 -11.05 -12.45 16.89
CA GLU A 101 -11.94 -13.30 16.09
C GLU A 101 -12.67 -12.54 14.97
N GLN A 102 -12.62 -11.21 14.97
CA GLN A 102 -13.31 -10.39 13.99
C GLN A 102 -12.41 -10.12 12.79
N SER A 103 -12.96 -10.33 11.58
CA SER A 103 -12.32 -9.98 10.32
C SER A 103 -13.24 -9.04 9.54
N VAL A 104 -12.70 -7.90 9.13
CA VAL A 104 -13.41 -6.93 8.28
C VAL A 104 -12.68 -6.85 6.94
N VAL A 105 -13.42 -7.04 5.86
CA VAL A 105 -12.92 -6.85 4.50
C VAL A 105 -13.62 -5.63 3.90
N LYS A 106 -12.86 -4.77 3.24
CA LYS A 106 -13.34 -3.56 2.56
C LYS A 106 -12.82 -3.52 1.13
N THR A 107 -13.68 -3.11 0.21
CA THR A 107 -13.33 -2.86 -1.20
C THR A 107 -12.91 -1.40 -1.34
N VAL A 108 -11.74 -1.12 -1.91
CA VAL A 108 -11.20 0.26 -1.97
C VAL A 108 -12.06 1.19 -2.82
N SER A 109 -12.65 0.69 -3.92
CA SER A 109 -13.54 1.47 -4.78
C SER A 109 -14.86 1.89 -4.13
N GLU A 110 -15.19 1.34 -2.97
CA GLU A 110 -16.40 1.66 -2.20
C GLU A 110 -16.13 2.56 -0.98
N LEU A 111 -14.86 2.92 -0.75
CA LEU A 111 -14.46 3.73 0.39
C LEU A 111 -14.69 5.22 0.14
N ARG A 112 -15.17 5.91 1.18
CA ARG A 112 -15.32 7.36 1.19
C ARG A 112 -13.98 8.04 1.42
N SER A 113 -13.87 9.32 1.05
CA SER A 113 -12.64 10.11 1.16
C SER A 113 -12.02 10.10 2.57
N PHE A 114 -12.82 10.23 3.63
CA PHE A 114 -12.32 10.18 5.01
C PHE A 114 -11.76 8.80 5.40
N GLN A 115 -12.29 7.72 4.81
CA GLN A 115 -11.76 6.37 5.04
C GLN A 115 -10.41 6.21 4.35
N ILE A 116 -10.27 6.73 3.12
CA ILE A 116 -9.00 6.74 2.40
C ILE A 116 -7.95 7.58 3.13
N LEU A 117 -8.29 8.81 3.56
CA LEU A 117 -7.41 9.64 4.39
C LEU A 117 -6.92 8.88 5.63
N ARG A 118 -7.84 8.20 6.33
CA ARG A 118 -7.49 7.44 7.52
C ARG A 118 -6.52 6.28 7.24
N LEU A 119 -6.61 5.65 6.06
CA LEU A 119 -5.65 4.62 5.66
C LEU A 119 -4.23 5.20 5.49
N TYR A 120 -4.08 6.37 4.85
CA TYR A 120 -2.78 7.05 4.75
C TYR A 120 -2.18 7.31 6.13
N GLU A 121 -2.97 7.91 7.03
CA GLU A 121 -2.52 8.23 8.39
C GLU A 121 -2.02 6.99 9.14
N ILE A 122 -2.82 5.91 9.13
CA ILE A 122 -2.48 4.66 9.84
C ILE A 122 -1.21 4.04 9.27
N TYR A 123 -1.13 3.90 7.95
CA TYR A 123 -0.01 3.18 7.33
C TYR A 123 1.28 3.99 7.38
N ILE A 124 1.24 5.31 7.25
CA ILE A 124 2.43 6.16 7.39
C ILE A 124 2.95 6.10 8.83
N GLU A 125 2.05 6.23 9.81
CA GLU A 125 2.40 6.11 11.23
C GLU A 125 3.05 4.73 11.53
N GLU A 126 2.46 3.66 11.00
CA GLU A 126 3.01 2.31 11.09
C GLU A 126 4.41 2.21 10.48
N GLN A 127 4.63 2.72 9.27
CA GLN A 127 5.93 2.62 8.61
C GLN A 127 7.02 3.40 9.35
N MET A 128 6.69 4.58 9.88
CA MET A 128 7.62 5.35 10.72
C MET A 128 7.97 4.58 12.00
N ASN A 129 6.97 4.04 12.69
CA ASN A 129 7.17 3.30 13.94
C ASN A 129 8.00 2.02 13.71
N LEU A 130 7.68 1.23 12.69
CA LEU A 130 8.43 0.02 12.33
C LEU A 130 9.88 0.35 11.97
N HIS A 131 10.11 1.43 11.22
CA HIS A 131 11.47 1.81 10.85
C HIS A 131 12.29 2.29 12.05
N ALA A 132 11.66 2.98 13.01
CA ALA A 132 12.29 3.34 14.27
C ALA A 132 12.61 2.11 15.14
N LEU A 133 11.67 1.17 15.28
CA LEU A 133 11.88 -0.08 16.03
C LEU A 133 13.03 -0.91 15.44
N LYS A 134 13.08 -1.02 14.11
CA LYS A 134 14.17 -1.70 13.39
C LYS A 134 15.55 -1.13 13.70
N ALA A 135 15.65 0.18 13.96
CA ALA A 135 16.93 0.82 14.25
C ALA A 135 17.35 0.73 15.73
N GLU A 136 16.44 0.39 16.64
CA GLU A 136 16.73 0.34 18.07
C GLU A 136 17.04 -1.04 18.62
N ASP A 137 16.40 -2.08 18.08
CA ASP A 137 16.47 -3.44 18.63
C ASP A 137 16.77 -4.46 17.52
N GLU A 138 17.81 -5.28 17.70
CA GLU A 138 18.21 -6.28 16.71
C GLU A 138 17.18 -7.42 16.53
N ASN A 139 16.45 -7.78 17.59
CA ASN A 139 15.38 -8.78 17.49
C ASN A 139 14.20 -8.22 16.71
N GLU A 140 13.79 -6.98 17.02
CA GLU A 140 12.76 -6.27 16.25
C GLU A 140 13.18 -6.13 14.79
N LYS A 141 14.45 -5.76 14.54
CA LYS A 141 15.00 -5.68 13.19
C LYS A 141 14.84 -6.99 12.41
N ASN A 142 15.22 -8.11 13.00
CA ASN A 142 15.12 -9.42 12.35
C ASN A 142 13.67 -9.80 12.06
N ALA A 143 12.75 -9.55 13.00
CA ALA A 143 11.32 -9.81 12.82
C ALA A 143 10.71 -8.93 11.70
N ILE A 144 11.01 -7.63 11.73
CA ILE A 144 10.52 -6.65 10.76
C ILE A 144 11.08 -6.94 9.37
N ASP A 145 12.38 -7.20 9.23
CA ASP A 145 12.99 -7.50 7.93
C ASP A 145 12.44 -8.80 7.34
N SER A 146 12.20 -9.83 8.17
CA SER A 146 11.57 -11.07 7.74
C SER A 146 10.15 -10.86 7.22
N GLU A 147 9.31 -10.11 7.94
CA GLU A 147 7.94 -9.82 7.49
C GLU A 147 7.95 -8.93 6.23
N ARG A 148 8.85 -7.94 6.14
CA ARG A 148 9.02 -7.12 4.94
C ARG A 148 9.34 -7.98 3.71
N GLU A 149 10.25 -8.94 3.85
CA GLU A 149 10.57 -9.88 2.77
C GLU A 149 9.37 -10.73 2.36
N LEU A 150 8.59 -11.24 3.31
CA LEU A 150 7.37 -12.00 3.03
C LEU A 150 6.35 -11.16 2.26
N ARG A 151 6.15 -9.89 2.66
CA ARG A 151 5.26 -8.94 1.98
C ARG A 151 5.70 -8.65 0.55
N ILE A 152 7.00 -8.45 0.32
CA ILE A 152 7.55 -8.25 -1.02
C ILE A 152 7.38 -9.50 -1.89
N LYS A 153 7.66 -10.69 -1.34
CA LYS A 153 7.46 -11.97 -2.05
C LYS A 153 5.99 -12.16 -2.44
N LYS A 154 5.06 -11.88 -1.52
CA LYS A 154 3.62 -11.90 -1.77
C LYS A 154 3.24 -10.93 -2.89
N TRP A 155 3.75 -9.70 -2.85
CA TRP A 155 3.49 -8.70 -3.88
C TRP A 155 3.98 -9.14 -5.26
N ASN A 156 5.22 -9.61 -5.35
CA ASN A 156 5.81 -10.08 -6.61
C ASN A 156 4.99 -11.24 -7.20
N ALA A 157 4.54 -12.18 -6.37
CA ALA A 157 3.66 -13.27 -6.82
C ALA A 157 2.32 -12.75 -7.36
N VAL A 158 1.73 -11.72 -6.73
CA VAL A 158 0.51 -11.06 -7.23
C VAL A 158 0.78 -10.42 -8.59
N VAL A 159 1.84 -9.64 -8.74
CA VAL A 159 2.21 -8.99 -10.03
C VAL A 159 2.42 -10.03 -11.12
N GLU A 160 3.22 -11.07 -10.86
CA GLU A 160 3.48 -12.14 -11.83
C GLU A 160 2.20 -12.87 -12.27
N THR A 161 1.28 -13.12 -11.33
CA THR A 161 0.02 -13.80 -11.64
C THR A 161 -0.86 -12.91 -12.52
N MET A 162 -0.93 -11.61 -12.22
CA MET A 162 -1.70 -10.65 -12.99
C MET A 162 -1.17 -10.51 -14.43
N ASP A 163 0.15 -10.45 -14.60
CA ASP A 163 0.82 -10.34 -15.90
C ASP A 163 0.63 -11.60 -16.75
N ARG A 164 0.82 -12.79 -16.18
CA ARG A 164 0.65 -14.07 -16.89
C ARG A 164 -0.78 -14.24 -17.41
N GLU A 165 -1.77 -13.82 -16.63
CA GLU A 165 -3.16 -13.84 -17.05
C GLU A 165 -3.46 -12.84 -18.16
N GLU A 166 -2.83 -11.66 -18.16
CA GLU A 166 -2.97 -10.68 -19.24
C GLU A 166 -2.37 -11.20 -20.55
N VAL A 167 -1.19 -11.81 -20.49
CA VAL A 167 -0.54 -12.46 -21.64
C VAL A 167 -1.39 -13.62 -22.17
N GLY A 168 -1.85 -14.52 -21.30
CA GLY A 168 -2.68 -15.67 -21.71
C GLY A 168 -4.01 -15.28 -22.36
N LYS A 169 -4.64 -14.18 -21.92
CA LYS A 169 -5.86 -13.65 -22.54
C LYS A 169 -5.59 -13.01 -23.91
N LYS A 170 -4.49 -12.24 -24.07
CA LYS A 170 -4.09 -11.67 -25.38
C LYS A 170 -3.83 -12.76 -26.40
N THR A 171 -3.08 -13.80 -26.04
CA THR A 171 -2.80 -14.94 -26.94
C THR A 171 -4.07 -15.65 -27.39
N LYS A 172 -5.05 -15.85 -26.49
CA LYS A 172 -6.35 -16.46 -26.84
C LYS A 172 -7.20 -15.55 -27.72
N ALA A 173 -7.19 -14.24 -27.48
CA ALA A 173 -7.92 -13.27 -28.30
C ALA A 173 -7.33 -13.18 -29.72
N GLU A 174 -6.00 -13.14 -29.84
CA GLU A 174 -5.30 -13.15 -31.14
C GLU A 174 -5.53 -14.45 -31.92
N GLN A 175 -5.54 -15.60 -31.24
CA GLN A 175 -5.86 -16.88 -31.87
C GLN A 175 -7.31 -16.93 -32.38
N LYS A 176 -8.25 -16.38 -31.61
CA LYS A 176 -9.67 -16.32 -31.99
C LYS A 176 -9.91 -15.38 -33.18
N SER A 177 -9.31 -14.19 -33.16
CA SER A 177 -9.37 -13.24 -34.30
C SER A 177 -8.77 -13.85 -35.56
N LYS A 178 -7.62 -14.51 -35.49
CA LYS A 178 -7.03 -15.19 -36.65
C LYS A 178 -7.88 -16.34 -37.19
N MET A 179 -8.63 -17.03 -36.34
CA MET A 179 -9.56 -18.08 -36.77
C MET A 179 -10.84 -17.51 -37.41
N GLU A 180 -11.32 -16.36 -36.93
CA GLU A 180 -12.49 -15.66 -37.50
C GLU A 180 -12.15 -15.01 -38.85
N ASP A 181 -10.92 -14.51 -39.05
CA ASP A 181 -10.45 -13.98 -40.35
C ASP A 181 -10.21 -15.06 -41.43
N LEU A 182 -10.15 -16.33 -41.03
CA LEU A 182 -9.94 -17.49 -41.91
C LEU A 182 -11.24 -18.21 -42.28
N MET A 183 -12.40 -17.80 -41.73
CA MET A 183 -13.74 -18.31 -42.06
C MET A 183 -14.53 -17.31 -42.91
#